data_AF-A0A520H4P8-F1
#
_entry.id   AF-A0A520H4P8-F1
#
_cell.length_a   1.000
_cell.length_b   1.000
_cell.length_c   1.000
_cell.angle_alpha   90.00
_cell.angle_beta   90.00
_cell.angle_gamma   90.00
#
_symmetry.space_group_name_H-M   'P 1'
#
loop_
_entity.id
_entity.type
_entity.pdbx_description
1 polymer ?
#
loop_
_entity_poly.entity_id
_entity_poly.type
_entity_poly.pdbx_seq_one_letter_code
_entity_poly.pdbx_strand_id
1 'polypeptide(L)'
;MVARMTAWTARELADWSAPHLGRVEDALSRWVGVDSPAQLGDAMRYAVLGGGKRLRPLLVLAAGEAVGGSAAAALRAACATELIHAYSLVHDDLPSMDNDVLRRGKPTVHVQFGEASALLAGDALQALAFELLTPDDEPEVTPRMQATLCRLLARAAGSQGMAGGQAAQRG
;
A
#
# COMPACT_ATOMS: atom_id res chain seq x y z
N MET A 1 -33.53 -13.56 -8.72
CA MET A 1 -33.97 -12.16 -8.59
C MET A 1 -32.72 -11.30 -8.45
N VAL A 2 -32.24 -10.70 -9.54
CA VAL A 2 -31.06 -9.83 -9.49
C VAL A 2 -31.49 -8.54 -8.80
N ALA A 3 -31.02 -8.30 -7.58
CA ALA A 3 -31.24 -7.02 -6.92
C ALA A 3 -30.68 -5.92 -7.83
N ARG A 4 -31.49 -4.91 -8.16
CA ARG A 4 -31.01 -3.72 -8.86
C ARG A 4 -29.93 -3.10 -7.98
N MET A 5 -28.66 -3.15 -8.41
CA MET A 5 -27.61 -2.34 -7.82
C MET A 5 -27.90 -0.89 -8.20
N THR A 6 -28.50 -0.14 -7.29
CA THR A 6 -28.56 1.32 -7.39
C THR A 6 -27.16 1.87 -7.23
N ALA A 7 -26.74 2.76 -8.14
CA ALA A 7 -25.47 3.46 -8.01
C ALA A 7 -25.45 4.24 -6.69
N TRP A 8 -24.36 4.13 -5.94
CA TRP A 8 -24.20 4.84 -4.68
C TRP A 8 -24.14 6.35 -4.94
N THR A 9 -24.79 7.11 -4.06
CA THR A 9 -24.57 8.54 -3.92
C THR A 9 -23.18 8.82 -3.34
N ALA A 10 -22.69 10.04 -3.52
CA ALA A 10 -21.42 10.46 -2.92
C ALA A 10 -21.42 10.34 -1.38
N ARG A 11 -22.58 10.54 -0.75
CA ARG A 11 -22.75 10.39 0.70
C ARG A 11 -22.64 8.93 1.13
N GLU A 12 -23.32 8.02 0.45
CA GLU A 12 -23.25 6.58 0.77
C GLU A 12 -21.82 6.04 0.60
N LEU A 13 -21.10 6.50 -0.44
CA LEU A 13 -19.69 6.16 -0.61
C LEU A 13 -18.82 6.72 0.52
N ALA A 14 -19.07 7.95 0.98
CA ALA A 14 -18.36 8.54 2.10
C ALA A 14 -18.62 7.76 3.41
N ASP A 15 -19.88 7.44 3.68
CA ASP A 15 -20.32 6.71 4.87
C ASP A 15 -19.71 5.30 4.91
N TRP A 16 -19.62 4.61 3.77
CA TRP A 16 -18.94 3.31 3.66
C TRP A 16 -17.41 3.44 3.75
N SER A 17 -16.80 4.40 3.07
CA SER A 17 -15.33 4.48 2.99
C SER A 17 -14.68 4.97 4.28
N ALA A 18 -15.30 5.88 5.04
CA ALA A 18 -14.72 6.44 6.26
C ALA A 18 -14.26 5.39 7.29
N PRO A 19 -15.10 4.40 7.71
CA PRO A 19 -14.64 3.37 8.66
C PRO A 19 -13.56 2.46 8.08
N HIS A 20 -13.59 2.19 6.77
CA HIS A 20 -12.56 1.40 6.08
C HIS A 20 -11.21 2.10 6.07
N LEU A 21 -11.21 3.41 5.79
CA LEU A 21 -10.02 4.24 5.87
C LEU A 21 -9.43 4.24 7.28
N GLY A 22 -10.27 4.41 8.31
CA GLY A 22 -9.82 4.33 9.71
C GLY A 22 -9.12 3.01 10.03
N ARG A 23 -9.73 1.88 9.64
CA ARG A 23 -9.13 0.54 9.84
C ARG A 23 -7.79 0.37 9.13
N VAL A 24 -7.65 0.93 7.93
CA VAL A 24 -6.40 0.89 7.15
C VAL A 24 -5.32 1.75 7.82
N GLU A 25 -5.62 2.98 8.23
CA GLU A 25 -4.66 3.85 8.93
C GLU A 25 -4.20 3.23 10.26
N ASP A 26 -5.11 2.64 11.02
CA ASP A 26 -4.78 1.93 12.27
C ASP A 26 -3.88 0.73 11.99
N ALA A 27 -4.18 -0.06 10.95
CA ALA A 27 -3.38 -1.21 10.59
C ALA A 27 -1.98 -0.82 10.11
N LEU A 28 -1.86 0.18 9.23
CA LEU A 28 -0.56 0.70 8.78
C LEU A 28 0.24 1.28 9.95
N SER A 29 -0.40 1.99 10.87
CA SER A 29 0.27 2.55 12.05
C SER A 29 0.84 1.47 12.97
N ARG A 30 0.20 0.29 13.05
CA ARG A 30 0.65 -0.87 13.82
C ARG A 30 1.73 -1.70 13.14
N TRP A 31 1.79 -1.73 11.81
CA TRP A 31 2.72 -2.61 11.09
C TRP A 31 3.96 -1.89 10.55
N VAL A 32 3.85 -0.61 10.19
CA VAL A 32 4.94 0.10 9.51
C VAL A 32 5.97 0.61 10.52
N GLY A 33 7.20 0.11 10.37
CA GLY A 33 8.39 0.64 11.05
C GLY A 33 8.53 0.28 12.54
N VAL A 34 7.74 -0.66 13.06
CA VAL A 34 7.74 -1.01 14.50
C VAL A 34 9.05 -1.67 14.95
N ASP A 35 9.56 -2.63 14.17
CA ASP A 35 10.79 -3.37 14.49
C ASP A 35 12.01 -2.92 13.68
N SER A 36 11.90 -1.77 13.01
CA SER A 36 12.96 -1.22 12.19
C SER A 36 13.93 -0.37 13.02
N PRO A 37 15.21 -0.24 12.61
CA PRO A 37 16.11 0.76 13.18
C PRO A 37 15.45 2.15 13.12
N ALA A 38 15.56 2.93 14.20
CA ALA A 38 14.75 4.14 14.42
C ALA A 38 14.64 5.05 13.18
N GLN A 39 15.76 5.44 12.57
CA GLN A 39 15.75 6.33 11.41
C GLN A 39 15.07 5.72 10.16
N LEU A 40 15.21 4.41 9.94
CA LEU A 40 14.54 3.71 8.84
C LEU A 40 13.04 3.61 9.10
N GLY A 41 12.66 3.23 10.33
CA GLY A 41 11.26 3.18 10.76
C GLY A 41 10.57 4.53 10.60
N ASP A 42 11.22 5.62 10.99
CA ASP A 42 10.70 6.99 10.83
C ASP A 42 10.49 7.36 9.35
N ALA A 43 11.46 7.04 8.47
CA ALA A 43 11.33 7.29 7.04
C ALA A 43 10.19 6.49 6.39
N MET A 44 10.06 5.21 6.75
CA MET A 44 8.95 4.35 6.28
C MET A 44 7.59 4.89 6.75
N ARG A 45 7.49 5.27 8.03
CA ARG A 45 6.27 5.83 8.61
C ARG A 45 5.93 7.18 7.98
N TYR A 46 6.91 8.03 7.70
CA TYR A 46 6.70 9.30 7.02
C TYR A 46 6.21 9.11 5.58
N ALA A 47 6.73 8.11 4.86
CA ALA A 47 6.29 7.78 3.51
C ALA A 47 4.84 7.29 3.45
N VAL A 48 4.43 6.50 4.44
CA VAL A 48 3.13 5.82 4.43
C VAL A 48 2.05 6.60 5.16
N LEU A 49 2.33 7.14 6.35
CA LEU A 49 1.34 7.73 7.26
C LEU A 49 1.11 9.21 6.96
N GLY A 50 -0.08 9.71 7.32
CA GLY A 50 -0.34 11.16 7.29
C GLY A 50 -0.69 11.73 5.92
N GLY A 51 -1.26 10.93 5.02
CA GLY A 51 -2.02 11.44 3.87
C GLY A 51 -2.30 10.45 2.74
N GLY A 52 -3.22 10.85 1.86
CA GLY A 52 -3.60 10.10 0.66
C GLY A 52 -5.07 9.70 0.66
N LYS A 53 -5.60 9.45 -0.55
CA LYS A 53 -7.00 9.05 -0.71
C LYS A 53 -7.24 7.57 -0.38
N ARG A 54 -6.16 6.78 -0.21
CA ARG A 54 -6.17 5.32 -0.01
C ARG A 54 -7.13 4.58 -0.94
N LEU A 55 -7.19 5.02 -2.20
CA LEU A 55 -8.09 4.45 -3.18
C LEU A 55 -7.81 2.96 -3.40
N ARG A 56 -6.53 2.56 -3.42
CA ARG A 56 -6.10 1.17 -3.60
C ARG A 56 -6.60 0.27 -2.46
N PRO A 57 -6.36 0.60 -1.17
CA PRO A 57 -6.99 -0.11 -0.06
C PRO A 57 -8.51 -0.24 -0.17
N LEU A 58 -9.22 0.84 -0.48
CA LEU A 58 -10.67 0.82 -0.61
C LEU A 58 -11.14 -0.14 -1.70
N LEU A 59 -10.46 -0.19 -2.85
CA LEU A 59 -10.79 -1.14 -3.92
C LEU A 59 -10.60 -2.60 -3.48
N VAL A 60 -9.52 -2.90 -2.74
CA VAL A 60 -9.29 -4.26 -2.21
C VAL A 60 -10.36 -4.65 -1.21
N LEU A 61 -10.71 -3.75 -0.28
CA LEU A 61 -11.74 -3.98 0.73
C LEU A 61 -13.11 -4.18 0.09
N ALA A 62 -13.51 -3.32 -0.85
CA ALA A 62 -14.75 -3.46 -1.60
C ALA A 62 -14.82 -4.78 -2.37
N ALA A 63 -13.73 -5.19 -3.01
CA ALA A 63 -13.67 -6.47 -3.72
C ALA A 63 -13.81 -7.66 -2.77
N GLY A 64 -13.16 -7.61 -1.61
CA GLY A 64 -13.29 -8.62 -0.55
C GLY A 64 -14.73 -8.73 -0.04
N GLU A 65 -15.37 -7.61 0.26
CA GLU A 65 -16.77 -7.58 0.70
C GLU A 65 -17.73 -8.11 -0.37
N ALA A 66 -17.53 -7.71 -1.63
CA ALA A 66 -18.40 -8.10 -2.74
C ALA A 66 -18.44 -9.63 -2.97
N VAL A 67 -17.38 -10.35 -2.59
CA VAL A 67 -17.31 -11.81 -2.68
C VAL A 67 -17.53 -12.53 -1.35
N GLY A 68 -17.83 -11.79 -0.27
CA GLY A 68 -17.97 -12.35 1.08
C GLY A 68 -16.66 -12.92 1.63
N GLY A 69 -15.52 -12.34 1.26
CA GLY A 69 -14.20 -12.76 1.70
C GLY A 69 -13.88 -12.41 3.15
N SER A 70 -12.79 -12.98 3.67
CA SER A 70 -12.27 -12.65 5.01
C SER A 70 -11.91 -11.18 5.11
N ALA A 71 -12.45 -10.51 6.13
CA ALA A 71 -12.13 -9.12 6.41
C ALA A 71 -10.67 -8.93 6.86
N ALA A 72 -10.10 -9.91 7.56
CA ALA A 72 -8.70 -9.89 7.99
C ALA A 72 -7.74 -10.04 6.81
N ALA A 73 -8.00 -11.01 5.92
CA ALA A 73 -7.23 -11.21 4.69
C ALA A 73 -7.31 -9.98 3.76
N ALA A 74 -8.52 -9.41 3.60
CA ALA A 74 -8.71 -8.21 2.78
C ALA A 74 -7.97 -7.00 3.35
N LEU A 75 -7.95 -6.81 4.68
CA LEU A 75 -7.22 -5.72 5.31
C LEU A 75 -5.70 -5.84 5.10
N ARG A 76 -5.14 -7.05 5.25
CA ARG A 76 -3.71 -7.30 4.98
C ARG A 76 -3.37 -7.02 3.51
N ALA A 77 -4.18 -7.52 2.57
CA ALA A 77 -3.99 -7.26 1.14
C ALA A 77 -4.14 -5.77 0.77
N ALA A 78 -5.06 -5.06 1.42
CA ALA A 78 -5.25 -3.63 1.25
C ALA A 78 -4.01 -2.85 1.70
N CYS A 79 -3.48 -3.14 2.89
CA CYS A 79 -2.25 -2.54 3.40
C CYS A 79 -1.05 -2.88 2.52
N ALA A 80 -0.86 -4.16 2.13
CA ALA A 80 0.21 -4.57 1.24
C ALA A 80 0.21 -3.78 -0.08
N THR A 81 -0.97 -3.57 -0.67
CA THR A 81 -1.12 -2.79 -1.91
C THR A 81 -0.76 -1.31 -1.70
N GLU A 82 -1.10 -0.73 -0.55
CA GLU A 82 -0.72 0.64 -0.22
C GLU A 82 0.78 0.78 0.07
N LEU A 83 1.43 -0.23 0.65
CA LEU A 83 2.87 -0.25 0.82
C LEU A 83 3.60 -0.31 -0.53
N ILE A 84 3.10 -1.12 -1.48
CA ILE A 84 3.58 -1.13 -2.87
C ILE A 84 3.44 0.26 -3.50
N HIS A 85 2.31 0.92 -3.28
CA HIS A 85 2.10 2.27 -3.78
C HIS A 85 3.02 3.30 -3.12
N ALA A 86 3.22 3.21 -1.80
CA ALA A 86 4.04 4.15 -1.06
C ALA A 86 5.51 4.04 -1.49
N TYR A 87 6.06 2.82 -1.58
CA TYR A 87 7.46 2.68 -1.99
C TYR A 87 7.69 3.24 -3.40
N SER A 88 6.77 3.01 -4.33
CA SER A 88 6.98 3.46 -5.70
C SER A 88 7.04 4.98 -5.78
N LEU A 89 6.21 5.68 -5.00
CA LEU A 89 6.30 7.14 -4.89
C LEU A 89 7.62 7.59 -4.26
N VAL A 90 8.11 6.90 -3.23
CA VAL A 90 9.40 7.23 -2.58
C VAL A 90 10.55 7.13 -3.58
N HIS A 91 10.57 6.07 -4.40
CA HIS A 91 11.60 5.87 -5.41
C HIS A 91 11.42 6.81 -6.61
N ASP A 92 10.19 7.04 -7.08
CA ASP A 92 9.90 8.00 -8.15
C ASP A 92 10.34 9.43 -7.75
N ASP A 93 10.23 9.80 -6.47
CA ASP A 93 10.66 11.10 -5.96
C ASP A 93 12.20 11.31 -5.98
N LEU A 94 13.02 10.27 -6.11
CA LEU A 94 14.48 10.39 -6.00
C LEU A 94 15.06 11.31 -7.10
N PRO A 95 16.22 11.96 -6.86
CA PRO A 95 16.86 12.83 -7.85
C PRO A 95 17.20 12.13 -9.17
N SER A 96 17.48 10.83 -9.13
CA SER A 96 17.73 10.00 -10.32
C SER A 96 16.45 9.63 -11.08
N MET A 97 15.28 9.93 -10.53
CA MET A 97 13.96 9.57 -11.04
C MET A 97 13.21 10.83 -11.49
N ASP A 98 12.23 11.33 -10.74
CA ASP A 98 11.48 12.56 -11.08
C ASP A 98 12.06 13.81 -10.40
N ASN A 99 12.95 13.62 -9.41
CA ASN A 99 13.57 14.70 -8.63
C ASN A 99 12.54 15.64 -7.98
N ASP A 100 11.42 15.07 -7.53
CA ASP A 100 10.36 15.81 -6.85
C ASP A 100 10.81 16.18 -5.42
N VAL A 101 10.85 17.47 -5.12
CA VAL A 101 11.21 17.97 -3.77
C VAL A 101 10.00 18.08 -2.83
N LEU A 102 8.79 18.09 -3.39
CA LEU A 102 7.54 18.19 -2.64
C LEU A 102 6.50 17.18 -3.16
N ARG A 103 5.81 16.52 -2.24
CA ARG A 103 4.65 15.66 -2.53
C ARG A 103 3.48 16.05 -1.64
N ARG A 104 2.37 16.43 -2.27
CA ARG A 104 1.15 16.91 -1.59
C ARG A 104 1.42 18.04 -0.58
N GLY A 105 2.32 18.95 -0.94
CA GLY A 105 2.70 20.10 -0.11
C GLY A 105 3.65 19.81 1.05
N LYS A 106 4.18 18.57 1.17
CA LYS A 106 5.19 18.18 2.17
C LYS A 106 6.53 17.84 1.48
N PRO A 107 7.68 18.02 2.15
CA PRO A 107 8.96 17.51 1.66
C PRO A 107 8.89 16.02 1.32
N THR A 108 9.49 15.62 0.20
CA THR A 108 9.63 14.20 -0.14
C THR A 108 10.59 13.50 0.82
N VAL A 109 10.56 12.16 0.84
CA VAL A 109 11.33 11.38 1.82
C VAL A 109 12.83 11.65 1.69
N HIS A 110 13.34 11.77 0.45
CA HIS A 110 14.75 12.02 0.23
C HIS A 110 15.18 13.44 0.66
N VAL A 111 14.28 14.42 0.57
CA VAL A 111 14.52 15.78 1.08
C VAL A 111 14.55 15.78 2.61
N GLN A 112 13.65 15.02 3.24
CA GLN A 112 13.51 15.01 4.70
C GLN A 112 14.58 14.16 5.41
N PHE A 113 14.97 13.02 4.81
CA PHE A 113 15.82 12.00 5.46
C PHE A 113 17.12 11.69 4.69
N GLY A 114 17.29 12.24 3.49
CA GLY A 114 18.41 11.92 2.59
C GLY A 114 18.09 10.77 1.62
N GLU A 115 18.82 10.74 0.51
CA GLU A 115 18.61 9.77 -0.58
C GLU A 115 18.81 8.31 -0.13
N ALA A 116 19.86 8.03 0.65
CA ALA A 116 20.13 6.68 1.12
C ALA A 116 19.01 6.14 2.03
N SER A 117 18.47 6.99 2.91
CA SER A 117 17.35 6.61 3.76
C SER A 117 16.05 6.45 2.97
N ALA A 118 15.81 7.28 1.96
CA ALA A 118 14.64 7.14 1.08
C ALA A 118 14.71 5.85 0.24
N LEU A 119 15.87 5.53 -0.32
CA LEU A 119 16.08 4.28 -1.06
C LEU A 119 15.75 3.06 -0.18
N LEU A 120 16.38 2.98 1.01
CA LEU A 120 16.17 1.88 1.95
C LEU A 120 14.75 1.82 2.50
N ALA A 121 14.10 2.97 2.72
CA ALA A 121 12.69 3.00 3.11
C ALA A 121 11.80 2.39 2.03
N GLY A 122 12.05 2.69 0.75
CA GLY A 122 11.31 2.07 -0.34
C GLY A 122 11.54 0.55 -0.42
N ASP A 123 12.80 0.10 -0.29
CA ASP A 123 13.14 -1.33 -0.30
C ASP A 123 12.45 -2.08 0.84
N ALA A 124 12.48 -1.51 2.05
CA ALA A 124 11.84 -2.09 3.23
C ALA A 124 10.30 -2.11 3.10
N LEU A 125 9.69 -1.07 2.55
CA LEU A 125 8.24 -1.03 2.30
C LEU A 125 7.80 -2.08 1.27
N GLN A 126 8.58 -2.28 0.21
CA GLN A 126 8.33 -3.34 -0.76
C GLN A 126 8.41 -4.72 -0.12
N ALA A 127 9.43 -4.98 0.72
CA ALA A 127 9.57 -6.25 1.43
C ALA A 127 8.42 -6.49 2.42
N LEU A 128 8.09 -5.49 3.24
CA LEU A 128 6.99 -5.54 4.21
C LEU A 128 5.65 -5.84 3.54
N ALA A 129 5.42 -5.34 2.32
CA ALA A 129 4.19 -5.65 1.58
C ALA A 129 3.99 -7.15 1.37
N PHE A 130 5.05 -7.92 1.12
CA PHE A 130 4.98 -9.38 0.98
C PHE A 130 4.83 -10.06 2.34
N GLU A 131 5.51 -9.57 3.37
CA GLU A 131 5.39 -10.09 4.74
C GLU A 131 3.95 -9.99 5.25
N LEU A 132 3.25 -8.87 4.98
CA LEU A 132 1.84 -8.72 5.34
C LEU A 132 0.93 -9.76 4.67
N LEU A 133 1.32 -10.30 3.52
CA LEU A 133 0.58 -11.33 2.78
C LEU A 133 0.91 -12.76 3.24
N THR A 134 1.92 -12.95 4.08
CA THR A 134 2.36 -14.25 4.61
C THR A 134 2.34 -14.28 6.14
N PRO A 135 1.20 -13.99 6.79
CA PRO A 135 1.12 -14.05 8.24
C PRO A 135 1.15 -15.48 8.77
N ASP A 136 1.90 -15.69 9.85
CA ASP A 136 1.88 -16.94 10.62
C ASP A 136 0.72 -16.98 11.63
N ASP A 137 0.18 -15.81 11.99
CA ASP A 137 -0.78 -15.60 13.08
C ASP A 137 -2.22 -15.36 12.62
N GLU A 138 -2.52 -15.53 11.33
CA GLU A 138 -3.84 -15.28 10.74
C GLU A 138 -4.37 -16.51 9.97
N PRO A 139 -5.14 -17.40 10.64
CA PRO A 139 -5.64 -18.64 10.04
C PRO A 139 -6.52 -18.43 8.80
N GLU A 140 -7.17 -17.27 8.68
CA GLU A 140 -8.01 -16.95 7.51
C GLU A 140 -7.17 -16.72 6.23
N VAL A 141 -5.88 -16.44 6.37
CA VAL A 141 -4.93 -16.30 5.24
C VAL A 141 -4.19 -17.62 5.02
N THR A 142 -4.90 -18.61 4.46
CA THR A 142 -4.34 -19.95 4.21
C THR A 142 -3.06 -19.92 3.35
N PRO A 143 -2.15 -20.89 3.47
CA PRO A 143 -0.91 -20.94 2.66
C PRO A 143 -1.13 -20.84 1.14
N ARG A 144 -2.22 -21.42 0.63
CA ARG A 144 -2.61 -21.29 -0.78
C ARG A 144 -2.99 -19.85 -1.14
N MET A 145 -3.71 -19.16 -0.25
CA MET A 145 -4.06 -17.75 -0.40
C MET A 145 -2.79 -16.89 -0.39
N GLN A 146 -1.90 -17.09 0.58
CA GLN A 146 -0.61 -16.40 0.67
C GLN A 146 0.18 -16.50 -0.64
N ALA A 147 0.39 -17.72 -1.14
CA ALA A 147 1.11 -17.96 -2.39
C ALA A 147 0.43 -17.32 -3.62
N THR A 148 -0.91 -17.25 -3.63
CA THR A 148 -1.68 -16.62 -4.71
C THR A 148 -1.53 -15.10 -4.65
N LEU A 149 -1.73 -14.50 -3.47
CA LEU A 149 -1.63 -13.06 -3.27
C LEU A 149 -0.21 -12.55 -3.53
N CYS A 150 0.82 -13.24 -3.03
CA CYS A 150 2.22 -12.90 -3.30
C CYS A 150 2.53 -12.95 -4.79
N ARG A 151 2.06 -13.97 -5.51
CA ARG A 151 2.26 -14.07 -6.97
C ARG A 151 1.58 -12.92 -7.71
N LEU A 152 0.36 -12.57 -7.33
CA LEU A 152 -0.38 -11.46 -7.94
C LEU A 152 0.33 -10.13 -7.68
N LEU A 153 0.71 -9.86 -6.43
CA LEU A 153 1.40 -8.63 -6.05
C LEU A 153 2.77 -8.51 -6.75
N ALA A 154 3.55 -9.59 -6.78
CA ALA A 154 4.85 -9.62 -7.46
C ALA A 154 4.74 -9.35 -8.96
N ARG A 155 3.74 -9.92 -9.64
CA ARG A 155 3.51 -9.65 -11.07
C ARG A 155 3.05 -8.21 -11.30
N ALA A 156 2.16 -7.70 -10.45
CA ALA A 156 1.62 -6.35 -10.58
C ALA A 156 2.68 -5.26 -10.28
N ALA A 157 3.56 -5.48 -9.30
CA ALA A 157 4.60 -4.53 -8.92
C ALA A 157 5.87 -4.63 -9.80
N GLY A 158 6.20 -5.84 -10.27
CA GLY A 158 7.46 -6.14 -10.95
C GLY A 158 7.55 -5.68 -12.42
N SER A 159 8.49 -6.28 -13.15
CA SER A 159 8.85 -5.88 -14.53
C SER A 159 7.75 -6.07 -15.57
N GLN A 160 6.74 -6.91 -15.30
CA GLN A 160 5.58 -7.08 -16.17
C GLN A 160 4.42 -6.14 -15.80
N GLY A 161 4.59 -5.35 -14.73
CA GLY A 161 3.59 -4.43 -14.20
C GLY A 161 4.20 -3.05 -13.97
N MET A 162 4.05 -2.53 -12.75
CA MET A 162 4.39 -1.16 -12.38
C MET A 162 5.84 -0.79 -12.73
N ALA A 163 6.83 -1.56 -12.30
CA ALA A 163 8.24 -1.24 -12.57
C ALA A 163 8.56 -1.27 -14.08
N GLY A 164 7.97 -2.21 -14.83
CA GLY A 164 8.12 -2.25 -16.29
C GLY A 164 7.48 -1.05 -16.98
N GLY A 165 6.29 -0.65 -16.53
CA GLY A 165 5.62 0.55 -17.00
C GLY A 165 6.43 1.82 -16.74
N GLN A 166 7.06 1.93 -15.56
CA GLN A 166 7.95 3.04 -15.24
C GLN A 166 9.20 3.06 -16.12
N ALA A 167 9.84 1.90 -16.34
CA ALA A 167 11.00 1.81 -17.24
C ALA A 167 10.65 2.22 -18.69
N ALA A 168 9.47 1.81 -19.18
CA ALA A 168 9.02 2.15 -20.53
C ALA A 168 8.66 3.63 -20.73
N GLN A 169 8.29 4.36 -19.67
CA GLN A 169 8.04 5.81 -19.73
C GLN A 169 9.32 6.64 -19.81
N ARG A 170 10.46 6.05 -19.44
CA ARG A 170 11.76 6.72 -19.33
C ARG A 170 12.72 6.42 -20.50
N GLY A 171 12.39 5.49 -21.38
CA GLY A 171 13.17 5.13 -22.57
C GLY A 171 12.62 5.76 -23.84
#